data_AF-A0A4R3KRG3-F1
#
_entry.id   AF-A0A4R3KRG3-F1
#
_cell.length_a   1.000
_cell.length_b   1.000
_cell.length_c   1.000
_cell.angle_alpha   90.00
_cell.angle_beta   90.00
_cell.angle_gamma   90.00
#
_symmetry.space_group_name_H-M   'P 1'
#
loop_
_entity.id
_entity.type
_entity.pdbx_description
1 polymer ?
#
loop_
_entity_poly.entity_id
_entity_poly.type
_entity_poly.pdbx_seq_one_letter_code
_entity_poly.pdbx_strand_id
1 'polypeptide(L)'
;MGINDKMFEKENVSKLLFKFSIPSIIAMLVNELYNMVDTVFVGRAIGGNAIGALVVVFPIQRIVAAISMMLAIGSSTFVARRNGAKDYKGISNVIKNGKHWYLL
;
A
#
# COMPACT_ATOMS: atom_id res chain seq x y z
N MET A 1 11.20 -13.53 11.16
CA MET A 1 10.13 -13.33 12.16
C MET A 1 8.94 -14.15 11.70
N GLY A 2 8.85 -15.41 12.16
CA GLY A 2 7.89 -16.37 11.63
C GLY A 2 6.46 -16.01 12.03
N ILE A 3 5.58 -15.85 11.05
CA ILE A 3 4.14 -15.79 11.30
C ILE A 3 3.76 -17.19 11.79
N ASN A 4 3.52 -17.32 13.09
CA ASN A 4 3.03 -18.56 13.68
C ASN A 4 1.53 -18.57 13.43
N ASP A 5 1.06 -19.38 12.48
CA ASP A 5 -0.34 -19.37 11.97
C ASP A 5 -1.40 -19.50 13.08
N LYS A 6 -1.01 -20.03 14.25
CA LYS A 6 -1.83 -20.11 15.46
C LYS A 6 -2.15 -18.75 16.12
N MET A 7 -1.51 -17.66 15.69
CA MET A 7 -1.71 -16.31 16.24
C MET A 7 -3.11 -15.77 15.92
N PHE A 8 -3.60 -16.02 14.70
CA PHE A 8 -4.93 -15.59 14.27
C PHE A 8 -6.07 -16.42 14.88
N GLU A 9 -5.78 -17.66 15.31
CA GLU A 9 -6.77 -18.57 15.94
C GLU A 9 -6.83 -18.43 17.47
N LYS A 10 -5.71 -18.10 18.14
CA LYS A 10 -5.60 -18.15 19.61
C LYS A 10 -5.42 -16.81 20.31
N GLU A 11 -4.93 -15.76 19.66
CA GLU A 11 -4.77 -14.46 20.32
C GLU A 11 -6.08 -13.65 20.29
N ASN A 12 -6.29 -12.86 21.35
CA ASN A 12 -7.44 -11.98 21.46
C ASN A 12 -7.39 -10.91 20.36
N VAL A 13 -8.51 -10.72 19.64
CA VAL A 13 -8.64 -9.83 18.48
C VAL A 13 -8.09 -8.43 18.77
N SER A 14 -8.34 -7.91 19.97
CA SER A 14 -7.86 -6.59 20.39
C SER A 14 -6.32 -6.48 20.36
N LYS A 15 -5.61 -7.51 20.85
CA LYS A 15 -4.14 -7.53 20.88
C LYS A 15 -3.56 -7.64 19.47
N LEU A 16 -4.21 -8.40 18.59
CA LEU A 16 -3.85 -8.52 17.18
C LEU A 16 -4.00 -7.19 16.45
N LEU A 17 -5.14 -6.52 16.66
CA LEU A 17 -5.41 -5.21 16.10
C LEU A 17 -4.32 -4.22 16.51
N PHE A 18 -4.02 -4.07 17.80
CA PHE A 18 -2.95 -3.16 18.21
C PHE A 18 -1.59 -3.52 17.60
N LYS A 19 -1.25 -4.80 17.51
CA LYS A 19 0.04 -5.27 16.97
C LYS A 19 0.22 -4.95 15.47
N PHE A 20 -0.85 -4.96 14.68
CA PHE A 20 -0.79 -4.64 13.24
C PHE A 20 -1.14 -3.17 12.94
N SER A 21 -2.05 -2.58 13.70
CA SER A 21 -2.50 -1.20 13.51
C SER A 21 -1.44 -0.20 13.93
N ILE A 22 -0.69 -0.42 15.02
CA ILE A 22 0.35 0.52 15.45
C ILE A 22 1.42 0.72 14.37
N PRO A 23 2.05 -0.34 13.80
CA PRO A 23 2.99 -0.17 12.70
C PRO A 23 2.38 0.49 11.46
N SER A 24 1.13 0.15 11.13
CA SER A 24 0.44 0.72 9.97
C SER A 24 0.17 2.22 10.14
N ILE A 25 -0.27 2.64 11.33
CA ILE A 25 -0.51 4.06 11.66
C ILE A 25 0.80 4.85 11.58
N ILE A 26 1.89 4.30 12.13
CA ILE A 26 3.22 4.95 12.06
C ILE A 26 3.67 5.08 10.60
N ALA A 27 3.51 4.03 9.79
CA ALA A 27 3.86 4.09 8.36
C ALA A 27 3.05 5.15 7.61
N MET A 28 1.75 5.24 7.87
CA MET A 28 0.88 6.28 7.29
C MET A 28 1.30 7.67 7.76
N LEU A 29 1.64 7.83 9.04
CA LEU A 29 2.09 9.12 9.59
C LEU A 29 3.39 9.59 8.94
N VAL A 30 4.36 8.70 8.79
CA VAL A 30 5.65 9.02 8.12
C VAL A 30 5.42 9.41 6.66
N ASN A 31 4.53 8.70 5.96
CA ASN A 31 4.18 9.02 4.57
C ASN A 31 3.55 10.42 4.43
N GLU A 32 2.61 10.78 5.31
CA GLU A 32 2.00 12.11 5.28
C GLU A 32 2.97 13.21 5.72
N LEU A 33 3.85 12.94 6.69
CA LEU A 33 4.93 13.85 7.06
C LEU A 33 5.87 14.11 5.89
N TYR A 34 6.21 13.07 5.11
CA TYR A 34 7.03 13.24 3.90
C TYR A 34 6.33 14.16 2.89
N ASN A 35 5.04 13.96 2.61
CA ASN A 35 4.27 14.82 1.69
C ASN A 35 4.22 16.28 2.17
N MET A 36 4.05 16.49 3.48
CA MET A 36 4.03 17.83 4.08
C MET A 36 5.40 18.51 3.96
N VAL A 37 6.47 17.78 4.30
CA VAL A 37 7.85 18.28 4.21
C VAL A 37 8.20 18.61 2.77
N ASP A 38 7.94 17.71 1.81
CA ASP A 38 8.17 17.94 0.38
C ASP A 38 7.49 19.23 -0.11
N THR A 39 6.20 19.41 0.21
CA THR A 39 5.45 20.61 -0.16
C THR A 39 6.03 21.89 0.46
N VAL A 40 6.44 21.85 1.74
CA VAL A 40 7.04 23.00 2.43
C VAL A 40 8.41 23.35 1.86
N PHE A 41 9.24 22.35 1.56
CA PHE A 41 10.56 22.56 0.96
C PHE A 41 10.44 23.13 -0.44
N VAL A 42 9.57 22.57 -1.29
CA VAL A 42 9.30 23.09 -2.64
C VAL A 42 8.75 24.52 -2.56
N GLY A 43 7.82 24.77 -1.64
CA GLY A 43 7.24 26.09 -1.42
C GLY A 43 8.24 27.14 -0.94
N ARG A 44 9.20 26.77 -0.08
CA ARG A 44 10.26 27.68 0.40
C ARG A 44 11.41 27.84 -0.60
N ALA A 45 11.75 26.80 -1.35
CA ALA A 45 12.89 26.82 -2.28
C ALA A 45 12.59 27.60 -3.57
N ILE A 46 11.35 27.55 -4.07
CA ILE A 46 10.99 28.12 -5.38
C ILE A 46 9.88 29.20 -5.25
N GLY A 47 9.14 29.23 -4.13
CA GLY A 47 8.07 30.19 -3.88
C GLY A 47 6.69 29.71 -4.33
N GLY A 48 5.70 30.60 -4.27
CA GLY A 48 4.28 30.27 -4.50
C GLY A 48 3.97 29.65 -5.88
N ASN A 49 4.75 29.97 -6.91
CA ASN A 49 4.58 29.39 -8.25
C ASN A 49 4.82 27.87 -8.28
N ALA A 50 5.72 27.35 -7.44
CA ALA A 50 5.96 25.91 -7.39
C ALA A 50 4.84 25.16 -6.68
N ILE A 51 4.22 25.76 -5.66
CA ILE A 51 3.01 25.21 -5.05
C ILE A 51 1.87 25.19 -6.07
N GLY A 52 1.72 26.26 -6.87
CA GLY A 52 0.76 26.29 -7.98
C GLY A 52 1.00 25.19 -9.00
N ALA A 53 2.26 24.92 -9.36
CA ALA A 53 2.63 23.81 -10.25
C ALA A 53 2.29 22.44 -9.66
N LEU A 54 2.55 22.20 -8.37
CA LEU A 54 2.15 20.96 -7.68
C LEU A 54 0.64 20.71 -7.79
N VAL A 55 -0.16 21.77 -7.64
CA VAL A 55 -1.62 21.68 -7.74
C VAL A 55 -2.08 21.27 -9.14
N VAL A 56 -1.41 21.76 -10.18
CA VAL A 56 -1.70 21.39 -11.58
C VAL A 56 -1.29 19.94 -11.89
N VAL A 57 -0.27 19.41 -11.20
CA VAL A 57 0.21 18.03 -11.39
C VAL A 57 -0.61 17.01 -10.59
N PHE A 58 -1.28 17.41 -9.50
CA PHE A 58 -2.08 16.51 -8.67
C PHE A 58 -3.10 15.64 -9.44
N PRO A 59 -3.86 16.13 -10.43
CA PRO A 59 -4.79 15.31 -11.21
C PRO A 59 -4.10 14.12 -11.90
N ILE A 60 -2.91 14.33 -12.46
CA ILE A 60 -2.12 13.26 -13.10
C ILE A 60 -1.67 12.25 -12.05
N GLN A 61 -1.15 12.72 -10.92
CA GLN A 61 -0.75 11.86 -9.81
C GLN A 61 -1.93 11.04 -9.26
N ARG A 62 -3.13 11.62 -9.20
CA ARG A 62 -4.36 10.94 -8.76
C ARG A 62 -4.77 9.83 -9.70
N ILE A 63 -4.66 10.02 -11.02
CA ILE A 63 -4.96 8.97 -12.01
C ILE A 63 -3.99 7.79 -11.83
N VAL A 64 -2.70 8.08 -11.71
CA VAL A 64 -1.68 7.03 -11.47
C VAL A 64 -1.98 6.29 -10.16
N ALA A 65 -2.22 7.03 -9.07
CA ALA A 65 -2.54 6.43 -7.78
C ALA A 65 -3.84 5.60 -7.82
N ALA A 66 -4.85 6.03 -8.57
CA ALA A 66 -6.11 5.29 -8.73
C ALA A 66 -5.88 3.95 -9.44
N ILE A 67 -5.08 3.92 -10.51
CA ILE A 67 -4.72 2.68 -11.22
C ILE A 67 -3.92 1.76 -10.30
N SER A 68 -2.94 2.30 -9.57
CA SER A 68 -2.16 1.53 -8.59
C SER A 68 -3.03 0.94 -7.49
N MET A 69 -3.98 1.71 -6.94
CA MET A 69 -4.93 1.23 -5.95
C MET A 69 -5.87 0.16 -6.51
N MET A 70 -6.36 0.33 -7.74
CA MET A 70 -7.19 -0.67 -8.41
C MET A 70 -6.46 -2.02 -8.51
N LEU A 71 -5.19 -2.01 -8.93
CA LEU A 71 -4.38 -3.22 -9.03
C LEU A 71 -4.04 -3.81 -7.66
N ALA A 72 -3.71 -2.97 -6.68
CA ALA A 72 -3.38 -3.42 -5.32
C ALA A 72 -4.58 -4.08 -4.63
N ILE A 73 -5.75 -3.43 -4.64
CA ILE A 73 -6.98 -3.94 -4.02
C ILE A 73 -7.54 -5.12 -4.84
N GLY A 74 -7.48 -5.04 -6.18
CA GLY A 74 -7.92 -6.13 -7.05
C GLY A 74 -7.11 -7.41 -6.82
N SER A 75 -5.79 -7.28 -6.70
CA SER A 75 -4.89 -8.40 -6.40
C SER A 75 -5.11 -8.94 -4.99
N SER A 76 -5.24 -8.08 -3.98
CA SER A 76 -5.48 -8.52 -2.59
C SER A 76 -6.82 -9.25 -2.46
N THR A 77 -7.87 -8.77 -3.13
CA THR A 77 -9.20 -9.40 -3.15
C THR A 77 -9.15 -10.76 -3.87
N PHE A 78 -8.44 -10.85 -4.99
CA PHE A 78 -8.26 -12.12 -5.70
C PHE A 78 -7.54 -13.17 -4.85
N VAL A 79 -6.44 -12.77 -4.20
CA VAL A 79 -5.68 -13.64 -3.29
C VAL A 79 -6.52 -14.04 -2.08
N ALA A 80 -7.26 -13.11 -1.46
CA ALA A 80 -8.12 -13.39 -0.32
C ALA A 80 -9.20 -14.44 -0.65
N ARG A 81 -9.87 -14.33 -1.81
CA ARG A 81 -10.86 -15.32 -2.26
C ARG A 81 -10.26 -16.71 -2.45
N ARG A 82 -9.11 -16.82 -3.13
CA ARG A 82 -8.45 -18.12 -3.34
C ARG A 82 -7.88 -18.71 -2.06
N ASN A 83 -7.39 -17.86 -1.16
CA ASN A 83 -6.91 -18.29 0.16
C ASN A 83 -8.06 -18.88 0.99
N GLY A 84 -9.24 -18.26 0.96
CA GLY A 84 -10.45 -18.82 1.57
C GLY A 84 -10.90 -20.15 0.96
N ALA A 85 -10.72 -20.34 -0.35
CA ALA A 85 -11.00 -21.59 -1.05
C ALA A 85 -9.92 -22.68 -0.86
N LYS A 86 -8.86 -22.43 -0.07
CA LYS A 86 -7.68 -23.31 0.11
C LYS A 86 -6.96 -23.67 -1.21
N ASP A 87 -7.11 -22.86 -2.26
CA ASP A 87 -6.43 -23.04 -3.55
C ASP A 87 -5.09 -22.30 -3.59
N TYR A 88 -4.10 -22.88 -2.91
CA TYR A 88 -2.74 -22.34 -2.84
C TYR A 88 -1.96 -22.48 -4.16
N LYS A 89 -2.31 -23.49 -4.98
CA LYS A 89 -1.68 -23.70 -6.30
C LYS A 89 -2.07 -22.59 -7.26
N GLY A 90 -3.35 -22.21 -7.29
CA GLY A 90 -3.85 -21.09 -8.08
C GLY A 90 -3.20 -19.76 -7.69
N ILE A 91 -2.92 -19.53 -6.40
CA ILE A 91 -2.19 -18.33 -5.92
C ILE A 91 -0.74 -18.35 -6.40
N SER A 92 -0.05 -19.49 -6.25
CA SER A 92 1.36 -19.62 -6.67
C SER A 92 1.54 -19.36 -8.17
N ASN A 93 0.62 -19.85 -9.01
CA ASN A 93 0.72 -19.66 -10.45
C ASN A 93 0.52 -18.20 -10.88
N VAL A 94 -0.36 -17.47 -10.20
CA VAL A 94 -0.59 -16.03 -10.46
C VAL A 94 0.61 -15.20 -10.02
N ILE A 95 1.21 -15.51 -8.86
CA ILE A 95 2.43 -14.83 -8.39
C ILE A 95 3.61 -15.09 -9.34
N LYS A 96 3.75 -16.31 -9.88
CA LYS A 96 4.77 -16.64 -10.88
C LYS A 96 4.58 -15.85 -12.18
N ASN A 97 3.36 -15.77 -12.68
CA ASN A 97 3.06 -15.00 -13.90
C ASN A 97 3.24 -13.49 -13.69
N GLY A 98 2.91 -12.97 -12.49
CA GLY A 98 3.13 -11.56 -12.15
C GLY A 98 4.60 -11.16 -12.09
N LYS A 99 5.50 -12.05 -11.64
CA LYS A 99 6.96 -11.82 -11.71
C LYS A 99 7.47 -11.69 -13.14
N HIS A 100 6.82 -12.36 -14.10
CA HIS A 100 7.28 -12.37 -15.48
C HIS A 100 7.09 -11.03 -16.18
N TRP A 101 6.11 -10.22 -15.75
CA TRP A 101 5.85 -8.87 -16.28
C TRP A 101 6.95 -7.85 -15.92
N TYR A 102 7.76 -8.12 -14.91
CA TYR A 102 8.86 -7.24 -14.47
C TYR A 102 10.20 -7.52 -15.16
N LEU A 103 10.29 -8.60 -15.96
CA LEU A 103 11.51 -9.08 -16.62
C LEU A 103 11.49 -8.92 -18.16
N LEU A 104 10.52 -8.17 -18.68
CA LEU A 104 10.38 -7.74 -20.08
C LEU A 104 10.39 -6.22 -20.13
#